data_AF-A0A3A8W5G5-F1
#
_entry.id   AF-A0A3A8W5G5-F1
#
_cell.length_a   1.000
_cell.length_b   1.000
_cell.length_c   1.000
_cell.angle_alpha   90.00
_cell.angle_beta   90.00
_cell.angle_gamma   90.00
#
_symmetry.space_group_name_H-M   'P 1'
#
loop_
_entity.id
_entity.type
_entity.pdbx_description
1 polymer ?
#
loop_
_entity_poly.entity_id
_entity_poly.type
_entity_poly.pdbx_seq_one_letter_code
_entity_poly.pdbx_strand_id
1 'polypeptide(L)' 'MDNQPVNNEIEKFVQLSKNEKDGKQKKRYDAVLLYLEGRSRREISEILHIPRRTVSGYISLYTEGGAEALLIRKQP' A
#
# COMPACT_ATOMS: atom_id res chain seq x y z
N MET A 1 -5.67 23.89 11.75
CA MET A 1 -5.12 22.55 11.99
C MET A 1 -5.09 21.84 10.65
N ASP A 2 -3.89 21.76 10.09
CA ASP A 2 -3.58 21.47 8.69
C ASP A 2 -3.84 19.99 8.35
N ASN A 3 -5.03 19.70 7.81
CA ASN A 3 -5.45 18.37 7.37
C ASN A 3 -5.09 18.11 5.88
N GLN A 4 -3.87 18.42 5.44
CA GLN A 4 -3.46 18.27 4.03
C GLN A 4 -2.52 17.09 3.66
N PRO A 5 -1.77 16.41 4.56
CA PRO A 5 -0.80 15.40 4.11
C PRO A 5 -1.42 14.04 3.74
N VAL A 6 -2.49 13.62 4.41
CA VAL A 6 -3.09 12.28 4.19
C VAL A 6 -3.80 12.19 2.83
N ASN A 7 -4.49 13.26 2.42
CA ASN A 7 -5.21 13.28 1.14
C ASN A 7 -4.26 13.14 -0.06
N ASN A 8 -3.07 13.76 0.00
CA ASN A 8 -2.09 13.69 -1.08
C ASN A 8 -1.48 12.28 -1.21
N GLU A 9 -1.21 11.60 -0.10
CA GLU A 9 -0.70 10.21 -0.13
C GLU A 9 -1.77 9.22 -0.64
N ILE A 10 -3.04 9.39 -0.26
CA ILE A 10 -4.13 8.57 -0.81
C ILE A 10 -4.21 8.75 -2.33
N GLU A 11 -4.22 9.99 -2.83
CA GLU A 11 -4.27 10.27 -4.27
C GLU A 11 -3.09 9.64 -5.02
N LYS A 12 -1.88 9.73 -4.45
CA LYS A 12 -0.68 9.09 -4.99
C LYS A 12 -0.85 7.58 -5.10
N PHE A 13 -1.32 6.92 -4.04
CA PHE A 13 -1.50 5.46 -4.04
C PHE A 13 -2.64 5.00 -4.95
N VAL A 14 -3.69 5.81 -5.13
CA VAL A 14 -4.71 5.59 -6.16
C VAL A 14 -4.07 5.57 -7.56
N GLN A 15 -3.23 6.55 -7.88
CA GLN A 15 -2.55 6.60 -9.18
C GLN A 15 -1.57 5.44 -9.38
N LEU A 16 -0.78 5.10 -8.35
CA LEU A 16 0.16 3.98 -8.39
C LEU A 16 -0.57 2.65 -8.63
N SER A 17 -1.64 2.36 -7.87
CA SER A 17 -2.42 1.14 -8.06
C SER A 17 -3.10 1.07 -9.43
N LYS A 18 -3.70 2.18 -9.89
CA LYS A 18 -4.44 2.22 -11.16
C LYS A 18 -3.52 2.00 -12.36
N ASN A 19 -2.29 2.50 -12.32
CA ASN A 19 -1.34 2.44 -13.42
C ASN A 19 -0.44 1.18 -13.39
N GLU A 20 -0.43 0.44 -12.29
CA GLU A 20 0.40 -0.76 -12.13
C GLU A 20 -0.22 -1.97 -12.83
N LYS A 21 0.59 -2.63 -13.67
CA LYS A 21 0.19 -3.82 -14.44
C LYS A 21 0.64 -5.10 -13.77
N ASP A 22 1.70 -5.07 -12.97
CA ASP A 22 2.15 -6.22 -12.20
C ASP A 22 1.21 -6.47 -11.01
N GLY A 23 0.51 -7.60 -11.03
CA GLY A 23 -0.48 -7.93 -10.01
C GLY A 23 0.09 -8.05 -8.58
N LYS A 24 1.39 -8.37 -8.43
CA LYS A 24 2.02 -8.43 -7.10
C LYS A 24 2.33 -7.03 -6.59
N GLN A 25 2.89 -6.18 -7.44
CA GLN A 25 3.18 -4.79 -7.11
C GLN A 25 1.90 -4.01 -6.84
N LYS A 26 0.87 -4.20 -7.67
CA LYS A 26 -0.45 -3.59 -7.47
C LYS A 26 -1.03 -3.95 -6.11
N LYS A 27 -0.99 -5.23 -5.71
CA LYS A 27 -1.44 -5.67 -4.37
C LYS A 27 -0.69 -4.99 -3.22
N ARG A 28 0.59 -4.62 -3.39
CA ARG A 28 1.34 -3.85 -2.39
C ARG A 28 0.79 -2.43 -2.25
N TYR A 29 0.52 -1.78 -3.39
CA TYR A 29 -0.10 -0.45 -3.39
C TYR A 29 -1.52 -0.48 -2.82
N ASP A 30 -2.34 -1.45 -3.21
CA ASP A 30 -3.71 -1.61 -2.70
C ASP A 30 -3.74 -1.80 -1.18
N ALA A 31 -2.78 -2.58 -0.63
CA ALA A 31 -2.71 -2.78 0.81
C ALA A 31 -2.40 -1.50 1.58
N VAL A 32 -1.52 -0.65 1.03
CA VAL A 32 -1.16 0.64 1.66
C VAL A 32 -2.26 1.67 1.45
N LEU A 33 -2.90 1.70 0.28
CA LEU A 33 -4.07 2.56 0.03
C LEU A 33 -5.16 2.31 1.07
N LEU A 34 -5.57 1.04 1.25
CA LEU A 34 -6.60 0.69 2.24
C LEU A 34 -6.18 1.02 3.67
N TYR A 35 -4.89 0.91 4.00
CA TYR A 35 -4.36 1.32 5.29
C TYR A 35 -4.46 2.84 5.50
N LEU A 36 -4.13 3.64 4.48
CA LEU A 36 -4.25 5.10 4.51
C LEU A 36 -5.72 5.55 4.59
N GLU A 37 -6.64 4.79 4.01
CA GLU A 37 -8.10 4.96 4.17
C GLU A 37 -8.63 4.55 5.56
N GLY A 38 -7.75 4.06 6.45
CA GLY A 38 -8.09 3.73 7.83
C GLY A 38 -8.59 2.30 8.05
N ARG A 39 -8.46 1.41 7.07
CA ARG A 39 -8.81 -0.01 7.26
C ARG A 39 -7.79 -0.70 8.17
N SER A 40 -8.29 -1.60 9.02
CA SER A 40 -7.43 -2.44 9.84
C SER A 40 -6.69 -3.47 8.99
N ARG A 41 -5.53 -3.93 9.46
CA ARG A 41 -4.74 -5.00 8.83
C ARG A 41 -5.54 -6.30 8.62
N ARG A 42 -6.55 -6.54 9.46
CA ARG A 42 -7.46 -7.68 9.33
C ARG A 42 -8.39 -7.49 8.12
N GLU A 43 -9.09 -6.36 8.05
CA GLU A 43 -9.98 -6.05 6.92
C GLU A 43 -9.21 -6.07 5.60
N ILE A 44 -8.00 -5.50 5.55
CA ILE A 44 -7.17 -5.50 4.34
C ILE A 44 -6.81 -6.93 3.91
N SER A 45 -6.51 -7.81 4.87
CA SER A 45 -6.21 -9.21 4.61
C SER A 45 -7.40 -9.95 3.98
N GLU A 46 -8.60 -9.67 4.50
CA GLU A 46 -9.86 -10.21 4.00
C GLU A 46 -10.20 -9.67 2.60
N ILE A 47 -10.06 -8.35 2.37
CA ILE A 47 -10.33 -7.68 1.08
C ILE A 47 -9.40 -8.16 -0.03
N LEU A 48 -8.09 -8.24 0.26
CA LEU A 48 -7.08 -8.56 -0.76
C LEU A 48 -6.78 -10.06 -0.87
N HIS A 49 -7.40 -10.88 -0.03
CA HIS A 49 -7.16 -12.32 0.08
C HIS A 49 -5.66 -12.65 0.19
N ILE A 50 -4.94 -11.93 1.06
CA ILE A 50 -3.53 -12.16 1.37
C ILE A 50 -3.32 -12.28 2.88
N PRO A 51 -2.30 -13.03 3.36
CA PRO A 51 -2.09 -13.20 4.80
C PRO A 51 -1.85 -11.87 5.53
N ARG A 52 -2.42 -11.72 6.73
CA ARG A 52 -2.23 -10.53 7.59
C ARG A 52 -0.77 -10.20 7.88
N ARG A 53 0.11 -11.21 7.94
CA ARG A 53 1.56 -11.01 8.07
C ARG A 53 2.16 -10.28 6.87
N THR A 54 1.71 -10.63 5.66
CA THR A 54 2.12 -9.98 4.41
C THR A 54 1.63 -8.53 4.37
N VAL A 55 0.36 -8.28 4.74
CA VAL A 55 -0.18 -6.92 4.89
C VAL A 55 0.66 -6.09 5.85
N SER A 56 1.00 -6.67 7.01
CA SER A 56 1.84 -5.99 8.02
C SER A 56 3.21 -5.65 7.44
N GLY A 57 3.83 -6.55 6.69
CA GLY A 57 5.11 -6.30 6.01
C GLY A 57 5.04 -5.17 4.99
N TYR A 58 3.98 -5.10 4.18
CA TYR A 58 3.80 -4.00 3.22
C TYR A 58 3.64 -2.65 3.93
N ILE A 59 2.84 -2.59 4.99
CA ILE A 59 2.65 -1.36 5.76
C ILE A 59 3.95 -0.95 6.45
N SER A 60 4.71 -1.89 7.04
CA SER A 60 6.00 -1.60 7.66
C SER A 60 7.00 -1.01 6.65
N LEU A 61 7.14 -1.62 5.47
CA LEU A 61 8.00 -1.08 4.40
C LEU A 61 7.59 0.35 4.01
N TYR A 62 6.29 0.60 3.86
CA TYR A 62 5.78 1.94 3.58
C TYR A 62 6.09 2.94 4.70
N THR A 63 5.86 2.56 5.96
CA THR A 63 6.11 3.47 7.10
C THR A 63 7.59 3.81 7.26
N GLU A 64 8.49 2.93 6.82
CA GLU A 64 9.94 3.12 6.93
C GLU A 64 10.55 3.88 5.75
N GLY A 65 10.05 3.65 4.52
CA GLY A 65 10.69 4.18 3.31
C GLY A 65 9.72 4.71 2.24
N GLY A 66 8.46 4.93 2.59
CA GLY A 66 7.44 5.47 1.70
C GLY A 66 7.13 4.56 0.51
N ALA A 67 6.60 5.15 -0.56
CA ALA A 67 6.20 4.40 -1.76
C ALA A 67 7.37 3.67 -2.45
N GLU A 68 8.57 4.24 -2.45
CA GLU A 68 9.76 3.67 -3.10
C GLU A 68 10.18 2.34 -2.45
N ALA A 69 9.99 2.19 -1.14
CA ALA A 69 10.28 0.95 -0.42
C ALA A 69 9.36 -0.22 -0.80
N LEU A 70 8.21 0.07 -1.43
CA LEU A 70 7.27 -0.97 -1.86
C LEU A 70 7.65 -1.60 -3.20
N LEU A 71 8.52 -0.97 -3.99
CA LEU A 71 8.91 -1.45 -5.32
C LEU A 71 9.54 -2.84 -5.23
N ILE A 72 8.92 -3.82 -5.91
CA ILE A 72 9.53 -5.12 -6.16
C ILE A 72 10.71 -4.90 -7.09
N ARG A 73 11.92 -4.92 -6.53
CA ARG A 73 13.13 -4.96 -7.33
C ARG A 73 13.20 -6.33 -8.01
N LYS A 74 13.22 -6.34 -9.34
CA LYS A 74 13.69 -7.53 -10.06
C LYS A 74 15.16 -7.70 -9.71
N GLN A 75 15.52 -8.84 -9.13
CA GLN A 75 16.93 -9.22 -9.11
C GLN A 75 17.38 -9.40 -10.57
N PRO A 76 18.58 -8.90 -10.93
CA PRO A 76 19.15 -9.09 -12.27
C PRO A 76 19.34 -10.58 -12.60
#